data_AF-A0A9X7WEH4-F1
#
_entry.id   AF-A0A9X7WEH4-F1
#
_cell.length_a   1.000
_cell.length_b   1.000
_cell.length_c   1.000
_cell.angle_alpha   90.00
_cell.angle_beta   90.00
_cell.angle_gamma   90.00
#
_symmetry.space_group_name_H-M   'P 1'
#
loop_
_entity.id
_entity.type
_entity.pdbx_description
1 polymer ?
#
loop_
_entity_poly.entity_id
_entity_poly.type
_entity_poly.pdbx_seq_one_letter_code
_entity_poly.pdbx_strand_id
1 'polypeptide(L)'
;MSAGELAALALLAGVFVPGVWMAARGAARRRLVGLEFAGVGAVATLMVLAVSWRQDWTLIVALVLALITFPGTLVYTRLLASEP
;
A
#
# COMPACT_ATOMS: atom_id res chain seq x y z
N MET A 1 10.17 -15.89 -12.35
CA MET A 1 9.43 -15.89 -11.07
C MET A 1 9.47 -17.28 -10.46
N SER A 2 9.83 -17.39 -9.19
CA SER A 2 9.85 -18.63 -8.42
C SER A 2 8.48 -18.90 -7.75
N ALA A 3 8.26 -20.14 -7.30
CA ALA A 3 7.05 -20.50 -6.55
C ALA A 3 6.91 -19.69 -5.25
N GLY A 4 8.03 -19.32 -4.60
CA GLY A 4 8.03 -18.48 -3.40
C GLY A 4 7.58 -17.05 -3.67
N GLU A 5 7.99 -16.45 -4.79
CA GLU A 5 7.55 -15.11 -5.19
C GLU A 5 6.05 -15.09 -5.51
N LEU A 6 5.54 -16.14 -6.17
CA LEU A 6 4.11 -16.28 -6.44
C LEU A 6 3.29 -16.42 -5.13
N ALA A 7 3.78 -17.22 -4.17
CA ALA A 7 3.16 -17.34 -2.87
C ALA A 7 3.17 -16.01 -2.09
N ALA A 8 4.27 -15.25 -2.16
CA ALA A 8 4.37 -13.92 -1.55
C ALA A 8 3.37 -12.94 -2.18
N LEU A 9 3.23 -12.92 -3.51
CA LEU A 9 2.24 -12.09 -4.21
C LEU A 9 0.81 -12.47 -3.84
N ALA A 10 0.51 -13.77 -3.72
CA ALA A 10 -0.81 -14.23 -3.28
C ALA A 10 -1.13 -13.77 -1.85
N LEU A 11 -0.16 -13.87 -0.93
CA LEU A 11 -0.31 -13.38 0.44
C LEU A 11 -0.51 -11.85 0.47
N LEU A 12 0.25 -11.12 -0.35
CA LEU A 12 0.15 -9.67 -0.48
C LEU A 12 -1.19 -9.21 -1.06
N ALA A 13 -1.74 -9.95 -2.03
CA ALA A 13 -3.09 -9.72 -2.53
C ALA A 13 -4.13 -9.83 -1.40
N GLY A 14 -3.91 -10.73 -0.44
CA GLY A 14 -4.72 -10.87 0.77
C GLY A 14 -4.73 -9.65 1.69
N VAL A 15 -3.72 -8.77 1.61
CA VAL A 15 -3.70 -7.47 2.34
C VAL A 15 -4.21 -6.34 1.43
N PHE A 16 -3.75 -6.31 0.19
CA PHE A 16 -4.01 -5.24 -0.76
C PHE A 16 -5.49 -5.16 -1.13
N VAL A 17 -6.11 -6.28 -1.52
CA VAL A 17 -7.52 -6.32 -1.97
C VAL A 17 -8.48 -5.84 -0.89
N PRO A 18 -8.46 -6.35 0.36
CA PRO A 18 -9.33 -5.83 1.40
C PRO A 18 -8.99 -4.39 1.81
N GLY A 19 -7.70 -4.00 1.77
CA GLY A 19 -7.29 -2.61 2.00
C GLY A 19 -7.95 -1.64 1.01
N VAL A 20 -7.88 -1.94 -0.29
CA VAL A 20 -8.53 -1.15 -1.35
C VAL A 20 -10.06 -1.15 -1.20
N TRP A 21 -10.64 -2.30 -0.86
CA TRP A 21 -12.08 -2.40 -0.64
C TRP A 21 -12.55 -1.53 0.54
N MET A 22 -11.81 -1.52 1.65
CA MET A 22 -12.06 -0.64 2.80
C MET A 22 -11.79 0.84 2.45
N ALA A 23 -10.78 1.14 1.65
CA ALA A 23 -10.49 2.51 1.19
C ALA A 23 -11.60 3.10 0.32
N ALA A 24 -12.28 2.24 -0.46
CA ALA A 24 -13.36 2.62 -1.36
C ALA A 24 -14.73 2.73 -0.68
N ARG A 25 -14.90 2.24 0.56
CA ARG A 25 -16.21 2.14 1.22
C ARG A 25 -16.19 2.62 2.68
N GLY A 26 -17.34 3.11 3.15
CA GLY A 26 -17.56 3.44 4.56
C GLY A 26 -17.11 4.85 4.97
N ALA A 27 -17.09 5.08 6.29
CA ALA A 27 -16.76 6.39 6.87
C ALA A 27 -15.30 6.79 6.60
N ALA A 28 -15.04 8.10 6.54
CA ALA A 28 -13.75 8.64 6.14
C ALA A 28 -12.55 8.13 6.98
N ARG A 29 -12.72 7.91 8.30
CA ARG A 29 -11.70 7.27 9.13
C ARG A 29 -11.40 5.82 8.72
N ARG A 30 -12.43 5.02 8.40
CA ARG A 30 -12.23 3.62 7.94
C ARG A 30 -11.54 3.58 6.58
N ARG A 31 -11.87 4.53 5.70
CA ARG A 31 -11.22 4.67 4.40
C ARG A 31 -9.73 4.99 4.51
N LEU A 32 -9.36 5.84 5.48
CA LEU A 32 -7.96 6.14 5.75
C LEU A 32 -7.18 4.90 6.23
N VAL A 33 -7.76 4.13 7.16
CA VAL A 33 -7.14 2.88 7.61
C VAL A 33 -6.99 1.89 6.44
N GLY A 34 -8.01 1.76 5.59
CA GLY A 34 -7.94 0.95 4.37
C GLY A 34 -6.84 1.40 3.41
N LEU A 35 -6.64 2.72 3.27
CA LEU A 35 -5.57 3.32 2.48
C LEU A 35 -4.17 2.97 3.00
N GLU A 36 -3.97 2.95 4.32
CA GLU A 36 -2.69 2.52 4.91
C GLU A 36 -2.37 1.05 4.60
N PHE A 37 -3.34 0.16 4.78
CA PHE A 37 -3.16 -1.26 4.44
C PHE A 37 -2.92 -1.47 2.94
N ALA A 38 -3.66 -0.75 2.09
CA ALA A 38 -3.44 -0.79 0.65
C ALA A 38 -2.06 -0.25 0.26
N GLY A 39 -1.59 0.83 0.91
CA GLY A 39 -0.28 1.42 0.69
C GLY A 39 0.86 0.45 1.03
N VAL A 40 0.83 -0.15 2.23
CA VAL A 40 1.83 -1.16 2.65
C VAL A 40 1.81 -2.36 1.71
N GLY A 41 0.62 -2.87 1.35
CA GLY A 41 0.47 -3.97 0.40
C GLY A 41 1.05 -3.65 -0.98
N ALA A 42 0.82 -2.44 -1.49
CA ALA A 42 1.37 -1.98 -2.76
C ALA A 42 2.90 -1.87 -2.73
N VAL A 43 3.48 -1.27 -1.69
CA VAL A 43 4.94 -1.15 -1.52
C VAL A 43 5.60 -2.53 -1.54
N ALA A 44 5.09 -3.46 -0.72
CA ALA A 44 5.65 -4.80 -0.64
C ALA A 44 5.47 -5.60 -1.94
N THR A 45 4.36 -5.41 -2.65
CA THR A 45 4.15 -6.00 -3.99
C THR A 45 5.16 -5.48 -5.01
N LEU A 46 5.39 -4.17 -5.03
CA LEU A 46 6.39 -3.55 -5.92
C LEU A 46 7.81 -4.03 -5.62
N MET A 47 8.15 -4.24 -4.34
CA MET A 47 9.45 -4.80 -3.95
C MET A 47 9.63 -6.23 -4.48
N VAL A 48 8.62 -7.11 -4.31
CA VAL A 48 8.68 -8.49 -4.82
C VAL A 48 8.82 -8.49 -6.34
N LEU A 49 8.07 -7.64 -7.05
CA LEU A 49 8.18 -7.52 -8.50
C LEU A 49 9.57 -7.04 -8.95
N ALA A 50 10.11 -6.00 -8.32
CA ALA A 50 11.44 -5.46 -8.63
C ALA A 50 12.54 -6.51 -8.46
N VAL A 51 12.51 -7.27 -7.35
CA VAL A 51 13.45 -8.37 -7.09
C VAL A 51 13.26 -9.50 -8.12
N SER A 52 12.02 -9.88 -8.42
CA SER A 52 11.72 -10.99 -9.34
C SER A 52 12.19 -10.73 -10.79
N TRP A 53 12.19 -9.47 -11.21
CA TRP A 53 12.68 -9.05 -12.53
C TRP A 53 14.15 -8.61 -12.53
N ARG A 54 14.85 -8.68 -11.39
CA ARG A 54 16.24 -8.25 -11.22
C ARG A 54 16.47 -6.82 -11.69
N GLN A 55 15.51 -5.95 -11.43
CA GLN A 55 15.51 -4.58 -11.91
C GLN A 55 15.59 -3.63 -10.71
N ASP A 56 16.82 -3.41 -10.25
CA ASP A 56 17.09 -2.70 -8.99
C ASP A 56 16.55 -1.25 -8.98
N TRP A 57 16.53 -0.59 -10.13
CA TRP A 57 16.01 0.78 -10.24
C TRP A 57 14.50 0.87 -9.95
N THR A 58 13.76 -0.23 -10.08
CA THR A 58 12.31 -0.26 -9.80
C THR A 58 12.02 -0.19 -8.30
N LEU A 59 13.00 -0.47 -7.42
CA LEU A 59 12.88 -0.27 -5.97
C LEU A 59 12.70 1.21 -5.59
N ILE A 60 13.15 2.13 -6.45
CA ILE A 60 12.93 3.57 -6.26
C ILE A 60 11.42 3.86 -6.19
N VAL A 61 10.60 3.17 -7.00
CA VAL A 61 9.14 3.37 -7.00
C VAL A 61 8.53 2.93 -5.68
N ALA A 62 8.94 1.77 -5.14
CA ALA A 62 8.47 1.28 -3.85
C ALA A 62 8.90 2.23 -2.71
N LEU A 63 10.14 2.73 -2.75
CA LEU A 63 10.68 3.67 -1.78
C LEU A 63 9.93 5.00 -1.79
N VAL A 64 9.74 5.59 -2.97
CA VAL A 64 9.00 6.85 -3.12
C VAL A 64 7.56 6.67 -2.65
N LEU A 65 6.89 5.58 -3.03
CA LEU A 65 5.53 5.29 -2.58
C LEU A 65 5.45 5.21 -1.05
N ALA A 66 6.38 4.50 -0.40
CA ALA A 66 6.43 4.41 1.05
C ALA A 66 6.65 5.78 1.72
N LEU A 67 7.50 6.63 1.11
CA LEU A 67 7.77 7.96 1.63
C LEU A 67 6.57 8.89 1.52
N ILE A 68 5.82 8.85 0.42
CA ILE A 68 4.65 9.72 0.21
C ILE A 68 3.41 9.27 0.96
N THR A 69 3.29 7.98 1.32
CA THR A 69 2.16 7.51 2.14
C THR A 69 2.10 8.26 3.46
N PHE A 70 3.23 8.42 4.16
CA PHE A 70 3.29 9.09 5.47
C PHE A 70 2.73 10.53 5.48
N PRO A 71 3.23 11.49 4.68
CA PRO A 71 2.67 12.83 4.64
C PRO A 71 1.22 12.82 4.13
N GLY A 72 0.85 11.92 3.21
CA GLY A 72 -0.53 11.75 2.75
C GLY A 72 -1.47 11.43 3.91
N THR A 73 -1.09 10.49 4.77
CA THR A 73 -1.85 10.14 5.98
C THR A 73 -1.98 11.32 6.92
N LEU A 74 -0.90 12.05 7.19
CA LEU A 74 -0.91 13.20 8.10
C LEU A 74 -1.82 14.34 7.61
N VAL A 75 -1.84 14.58 6.30
CA VAL A 75 -2.73 15.59 5.72
C VAL A 75 -4.18 15.16 5.90
N TYR A 76 -4.52 13.90 5.57
CA TYR A 76 -5.89 13.40 5.72
C TYR A 76 -6.34 13.33 7.19
N THR A 77 -5.48 12.90 8.11
CA THR A 77 -5.82 12.88 9.55
C THR A 77 -6.09 14.29 10.07
N ARG A 78 -5.29 15.29 9.64
CA ARG A 78 -5.50 16.70 10.02
C ARG A 78 -6.84 17.22 9.49
N LEU A 79 -7.18 16.94 8.24
CA LEU A 79 -8.46 17.34 7.65
C LEU A 79 -9.64 16.73 8.42
N LEU A 80 -9.57 15.43 8.73
CA LEU A 80 -10.60 14.72 9.48
C LEU A 80 -10.72 15.15 10.95
N ALA A 81 -9.64 15.64 11.54
CA ALA A 81 -9.67 16.21 12.89
C ALA A 81 -10.28 17.62 12.93
N SER A 82 -10.38 18.28 11.77
CA SER A 82 -10.98 19.61 11.64
C SER A 82 -12.47 19.58 11.30
N GLU A 83 -13.01 18.40 10.94
CA GLU A 83 -14.45 18.17 10.80
C GLU A 83 -15.08 17.93 12.20
N PRO A 84 -16.14 18.66 12.56
CA PRO A 84 -16.79 18.60 13.88
C PRO A 84 -17.52 17.27 14.18
#